data_AF-A0A182DWK4-F1
#
_entry.id   AF-A0A182DWK4-F1
#
_cell.length_a   1.000
_cell.length_b   1.000
_cell.length_c   1.000
_cell.angle_alpha   90.00
_cell.angle_beta   90.00
_cell.angle_gamma   90.00
#
_symmetry.space_group_name_H-M   'P 1'
#
loop_
_entity.id
_entity.type
_entity.pdbx_description
1 polymer ?
#
loop_
_entity_poly.entity_id
_entity_poly.type
_entity_poly.pdbx_seq_one_letter_code
_entity_poly.pdbx_strand_id
1 'polypeptide(L)'
;MSVDGTTALKSLNNIYNSIHNFIALAEKGNGSDIALKLRYVEASLEQFKESIDSASDITGYDTDVNLSSNNRNALPIHCMQCNCAILSPNVASFVDAKPFSLPFCRQAKDSTSISAEVINSWWQVERMFDFENIGFTHARDGVKYLICANCDDGPVGYLCPVTKAHFVAVCRVKQE
;
A
#
# COMPACT_ATOMS: atom_id res chain seq x y z
N MET A 1 -18.50 2.95 14.79
CA MET A 1 -19.66 2.83 13.88
C MET A 1 -19.27 1.82 12.82
N SER A 2 -20.01 0.71 12.73
CA SER A 2 -19.70 -0.44 11.88
C SER A 2 -19.87 -0.09 10.41
N VAL A 3 -18.82 -0.30 9.62
CA VAL A 3 -18.85 -0.14 8.18
C VAL A 3 -19.70 -1.24 7.61
N ASP A 4 -20.76 -0.86 6.91
CA ASP A 4 -21.73 -1.78 6.35
C ASP A 4 -21.13 -2.43 5.09
N GLY A 5 -20.29 -3.47 5.28
CA GLY A 5 -19.71 -4.28 4.19
C GLY A 5 -20.74 -4.83 3.21
N THR A 6 -22.00 -4.81 3.63
CA THR A 6 -23.22 -5.01 2.87
C THR A 6 -23.36 -4.09 1.65
N THR A 7 -22.81 -2.87 1.67
CA THR A 7 -22.91 -1.92 0.54
C THR A 7 -21.92 -2.23 -0.58
N ALA A 8 -20.66 -2.51 -0.25
CA ALA A 8 -19.64 -2.89 -1.24
C ALA A 8 -19.99 -4.24 -1.91
N LEU A 9 -20.50 -5.21 -1.15
CA LEU A 9 -21.02 -6.48 -1.67
C LEU A 9 -22.20 -6.28 -2.64
N LYS A 10 -23.11 -5.35 -2.33
CA LYS A 10 -24.22 -4.98 -3.24
C LYS A 10 -23.69 -4.36 -4.54
N SER A 11 -22.72 -3.46 -4.45
CA SER A 11 -22.11 -2.83 -5.63
C SER A 11 -21.37 -3.86 -6.52
N LEU A 12 -20.64 -4.80 -5.91
CA LEU A 12 -19.96 -5.88 -6.64
C LEU A 12 -20.97 -6.81 -7.36
N ASN A 13 -22.05 -7.16 -6.69
CA ASN A 13 -23.12 -7.97 -7.27
C ASN A 13 -23.81 -7.24 -8.44
N ASN A 14 -23.98 -5.92 -8.32
CA ASN A 14 -24.52 -5.09 -9.41
C ASN A 14 -23.59 -5.07 -10.63
N ILE A 15 -22.27 -4.92 -10.42
CA ILE A 15 -21.27 -5.00 -11.50
C ILE A 15 -21.32 -6.37 -12.19
N TYR A 16 -21.31 -7.46 -11.41
CA TYR A 16 -21.39 -8.82 -11.94
C TYR A 16 -22.61 -8.99 -12.84
N ASN A 17 -23.79 -8.55 -12.39
CA ASN A 17 -25.02 -8.64 -13.17
C ASN A 17 -24.99 -7.77 -14.44
N SER A 18 -24.42 -6.57 -14.37
CA SER A 18 -24.25 -5.67 -15.52
C SER A 18 -23.33 -6.27 -16.58
N ILE A 19 -22.20 -6.85 -16.17
CA ILE A 19 -21.26 -7.52 -17.07
C ILE A 19 -21.88 -8.78 -17.67
N HIS A 20 -22.55 -9.61 -16.86
CA HIS A 20 -23.20 -10.83 -17.34
C HIS A 20 -24.28 -10.54 -18.38
N ASN A 21 -25.09 -9.49 -18.17
CA ASN A 21 -26.10 -9.06 -19.13
C ASN A 21 -25.47 -8.49 -20.41
N PHE A 22 -24.37 -7.76 -20.29
CA PHE A 22 -23.63 -7.24 -21.43
C PHE A 22 -23.06 -8.37 -22.31
N ILE A 23 -22.42 -9.38 -21.73
CA ILE A 23 -21.87 -10.54 -22.45
C ILE A 23 -22.99 -11.28 -23.20
N ALA A 24 -24.12 -11.57 -22.54
CA ALA A 24 -25.25 -12.26 -23.14
C ALA A 24 -25.93 -11.50 -24.30
N LEU A 25 -25.72 -10.19 -24.40
CA LEU A 25 -26.25 -9.34 -25.46
C LEU A 25 -25.22 -9.07 -26.57
N ALA A 26 -23.93 -8.99 -26.23
CA ALA A 26 -22.83 -8.95 -27.19
C ALA A 26 -22.82 -10.22 -28.06
N GLU A 27 -23.12 -11.39 -27.47
CA GLU A 27 -23.34 -12.66 -28.19
C GLU A 27 -24.54 -12.62 -29.15
N LYS A 28 -25.49 -11.71 -28.94
CA LYS A 28 -26.70 -11.54 -29.77
C LYS A 28 -26.58 -10.44 -30.85
N GLY A 29 -25.49 -9.67 -30.87
CA GLY A 29 -25.03 -8.93 -32.05
C GLY A 29 -25.76 -7.62 -32.42
N ASN A 30 -26.38 -6.89 -31.49
CA ASN A 30 -26.99 -5.57 -31.79
C ASN A 30 -26.13 -4.38 -31.29
N GLY A 31 -25.43 -3.70 -32.20
CA GLY A 31 -24.40 -2.70 -31.88
C GLY A 31 -24.86 -1.46 -31.10
N SER A 32 -26.07 -0.96 -31.33
CA SER A 32 -26.60 0.23 -30.61
C SER A 32 -26.93 -0.06 -29.15
N ASP A 33 -27.35 -1.29 -28.85
CA ASP A 33 -27.64 -1.75 -27.47
C ASP A 33 -26.34 -1.96 -26.67
N ILE A 34 -25.28 -2.40 -27.35
CA ILE A 34 -23.95 -2.62 -26.76
C ILE A 34 -23.36 -1.28 -26.25
N ALA A 35 -23.44 -0.21 -27.05
CA ALA A 35 -22.87 1.09 -26.67
C ALA A 35 -23.58 1.73 -25.45
N LEU A 36 -24.91 1.66 -25.39
CA LEU A 36 -25.69 2.19 -24.26
C LEU A 36 -25.41 1.40 -22.97
N LYS A 37 -25.22 0.09 -23.09
CA LYS A 37 -24.95 -0.78 -21.93
C LYS A 37 -23.50 -0.71 -21.46
N LEU A 38 -22.53 -0.44 -22.33
CA LEU A 38 -21.16 -0.10 -21.92
C LEU A 38 -21.13 1.12 -20.99
N ARG A 39 -21.90 2.16 -21.30
CA ARG A 39 -22.03 3.34 -20.41
C ARG A 39 -22.63 2.98 -19.05
N TYR A 40 -23.53 2.00 -19.00
CA TYR A 40 -24.10 1.52 -17.73
C TYR A 40 -23.08 0.74 -16.89
N VAL A 41 -22.23 -0.06 -17.54
CA VAL A 41 -21.11 -0.74 -16.88
C VAL A 41 -20.09 0.29 -16.36
N GLU A 42 -19.75 1.30 -17.17
CA GLU A 42 -18.85 2.39 -16.77
C GLU A 42 -19.39 3.17 -15.55
N ALA A 43 -20.68 3.53 -15.56
CA ALA A 43 -21.32 4.18 -14.42
C ALA A 43 -21.34 3.29 -13.16
N SER A 44 -21.57 1.98 -13.33
CA SER A 44 -21.55 1.02 -12.21
C SER A 44 -20.14 0.85 -11.63
N LEU A 45 -19.10 0.91 -12.48
CA LEU A 45 -17.70 0.87 -12.06
C LEU A 45 -17.31 2.15 -11.32
N GLU A 46 -17.76 3.32 -11.79
CA GLU A 46 -17.47 4.59 -11.11
C GLU A 46 -18.14 4.65 -9.73
N GLN A 47 -19.40 4.23 -9.62
CA GLN A 47 -20.10 4.14 -8.34
C GLN A 47 -19.43 3.16 -7.36
N PHE A 48 -18.86 2.06 -7.87
CA PHE A 48 -18.10 1.13 -7.05
C PHE A 48 -16.75 1.69 -6.62
N LYS A 49 -16.05 2.41 -7.51
CA LYS A 49 -14.83 3.14 -7.18
C LYS A 49 -15.08 4.17 -6.09
N GLU A 50 -16.14 4.99 -6.18
CA GLU A 50 -16.54 5.91 -5.10
C GLU A 50 -16.90 5.18 -3.79
N SER A 51 -17.52 4.00 -3.88
CA SER A 51 -17.80 3.16 -2.71
C SER A 51 -16.53 2.56 -2.10
N ILE A 52 -15.50 2.29 -2.91
CA ILE A 52 -14.17 1.87 -2.44
C ILE A 52 -13.43 3.05 -1.85
N ASP A 53 -13.42 4.22 -2.50
CA ASP A 53 -12.72 5.40 -2.00
C ASP A 53 -13.31 5.84 -0.64
N SER A 54 -14.64 5.81 -0.49
CA SER A 54 -15.29 6.04 0.82
C SER A 54 -15.12 4.90 1.83
N ALA A 55 -14.91 3.65 1.39
CA ALA A 55 -14.48 2.55 2.25
C ALA A 55 -12.95 2.53 2.48
N SER A 56 -12.20 3.32 1.72
CA SER A 56 -10.78 3.59 1.93
C SER A 56 -10.58 4.68 2.99
N ASP A 57 -11.64 5.30 3.52
CA ASP A 57 -11.55 5.92 4.85
C ASP A 57 -11.48 4.86 5.98
N ILE A 58 -11.70 3.57 5.65
CA ILE A 58 -11.65 2.45 6.61
C ILE A 58 -10.50 1.47 6.29
N THR A 59 -10.05 1.42 5.04
CA THR A 59 -8.89 0.63 4.59
C THR A 59 -7.74 1.47 4.05
N GLY A 60 -7.91 2.78 4.00
CA GLY A 60 -6.83 3.72 3.99
C GLY A 60 -6.11 3.53 5.30
N TYR A 61 -4.85 3.14 5.17
CA TYR A 61 -3.88 3.47 6.18
C TYR A 61 -3.81 5.02 6.21
N ASP A 62 -4.84 5.68 6.75
CA ASP A 62 -4.70 6.96 7.45
C ASP A 62 -3.84 6.63 8.67
N THR A 63 -2.57 6.32 8.40
CA THR A 63 -1.54 6.52 9.39
C THR A 63 -1.59 8.01 9.63
N ASP A 64 -2.32 8.44 10.65
CA ASP A 64 -2.05 9.68 11.35
C ASP A 64 -0.54 9.69 11.61
N VAL A 65 0.19 10.36 10.73
CA VAL A 65 1.64 10.42 10.81
C VAL A 65 1.94 11.36 11.95
N ASN A 66 2.48 10.84 13.05
CA ASN A 66 2.77 11.65 14.21
C ASN A 66 4.04 12.44 13.92
N LEU A 67 3.86 13.70 13.51
CA LEU A 67 4.94 14.60 13.11
C LEU A 67 5.31 15.53 14.25
N SER A 68 6.61 15.75 14.42
CA SER A 68 7.11 16.86 15.22
C SER A 68 7.05 18.17 14.43
N SER A 69 7.34 19.29 15.09
CA SER A 69 7.35 20.62 14.47
C SER A 69 8.29 20.76 13.26
N ASN A 70 9.22 19.82 13.07
CA ASN A 70 10.20 19.84 11.98
C ASN A 70 9.89 18.81 10.88
N ASN A 71 8.65 18.32 10.79
CA ASN A 71 8.24 17.29 9.83
C ASN A 71 9.04 15.98 9.98
N ARG A 72 9.39 15.63 11.23
CA ARG A 72 10.08 14.39 11.59
C ARG A 72 9.17 13.49 12.40
N ASN A 73 9.52 12.21 12.55
CA ASN A 73 8.77 11.30 13.41
C ASN A 73 8.77 11.81 14.85
N ALA A 74 7.60 12.18 15.40
CA ALA A 74 7.51 12.63 16.78
C ALA A 74 7.53 11.48 17.78
N LEU A 75 7.07 10.30 17.37
CA LEU A 75 7.07 9.08 18.17
C LEU A 75 8.18 8.11 17.73
N PRO A 76 8.59 7.18 18.60
CA PRO A 76 9.43 6.06 18.21
C PRO A 76 8.75 5.24 17.11
N ILE A 77 9.55 4.57 16.28
CA ILE A 77 9.05 3.67 15.23
C ILE A 77 9.46 2.25 15.57
N HIS A 78 8.48 1.35 15.58
CA HIS A 78 8.62 -0.05 15.96
C HIS A 78 8.25 -1.00 14.81
N CYS A 79 8.84 -2.21 14.84
CA CYS A 79 8.42 -3.29 13.95
C CYS A 79 6.97 -3.71 14.24
N MET A 80 6.14 -3.84 13.21
CA MET A 80 4.74 -4.26 13.36
C MET A 80 4.58 -5.70 13.91
N GLN A 81 5.57 -6.57 13.70
CA GLN A 81 5.46 -7.99 14.08
C GLN A 81 5.98 -8.28 15.49
N CYS A 82 7.17 -7.77 15.83
CA CYS A 82 7.84 -8.10 17.10
C CYS A 82 8.05 -6.91 18.04
N ASN A 83 7.57 -5.72 17.66
CA ASN A 83 7.67 -4.48 18.42
C ASN A 83 9.09 -4.00 18.80
N CYS A 84 10.15 -4.54 18.19
CA CYS A 84 11.50 -4.01 18.44
C CYS A 84 11.61 -2.58 17.89
N ALA A 85 12.40 -1.75 18.56
CA ALA A 85 12.64 -0.37 18.13
C ALA A 85 13.39 -0.36 16.79
N ILE A 86 12.90 0.43 15.83
CA ILE A 86 13.54 0.64 14.51
C ILE A 86 14.16 2.04 14.45
N LEU A 87 13.44 3.07 14.91
CA LEU A 87 13.94 4.45 14.96
C LEU A 87 13.52 5.14 16.26
N SER A 88 14.43 5.92 16.81
CA SER A 88 14.14 6.85 17.91
C SER A 88 13.32 8.07 17.41
N PRO A 89 12.64 8.82 18.29
CA PRO A 89 11.99 10.09 17.91
C PRO A 89 12.95 11.07 17.23
N ASN A 90 12.43 11.83 16.27
CA ASN A 90 13.11 12.91 15.56
C ASN A 90 14.39 12.48 14.86
N VAL A 91 14.46 11.27 14.30
CA VAL A 91 15.60 10.86 13.46
C VAL A 91 15.26 10.74 11.98
N ALA A 92 13.99 10.57 11.63
CA ALA A 92 13.53 10.42 10.25
C ALA A 92 12.62 11.56 9.81
N SER A 93 12.76 12.00 8.57
CA SER A 93 11.92 13.05 7.97
C SER A 93 10.79 12.42 7.17
N PHE A 94 9.59 12.99 7.24
CA PHE A 94 8.46 12.50 6.46
C PHE A 94 8.57 12.93 4.99
N VAL A 95 8.30 11.99 4.09
CA VAL A 95 8.27 12.19 2.64
C VAL A 95 7.02 11.55 2.07
N ASP A 96 6.17 12.36 1.46
CA ASP A 96 4.97 11.94 0.73
C ASP A 96 5.17 12.00 -0.79
N ALA A 97 4.13 11.65 -1.54
CA ALA A 97 4.08 11.71 -3.01
C ALA A 97 5.30 11.09 -3.73
N LYS A 98 5.92 10.08 -3.10
CA LYS A 98 7.11 9.38 -3.61
C LYS A 98 6.76 7.93 -3.94
N PRO A 99 6.23 7.64 -5.13
CA PRO A 99 5.86 6.28 -5.49
C PRO A 99 7.11 5.40 -5.60
N PHE A 100 7.09 4.26 -4.92
CA PHE A 100 8.07 3.19 -5.11
C PHE A 100 7.41 1.82 -4.93
N SER A 101 7.72 0.89 -5.82
CA SER A 101 7.19 -0.48 -5.80
C SER A 101 7.98 -1.31 -4.78
N LEU A 102 7.36 -1.59 -3.63
CA LEU A 102 7.97 -2.37 -2.56
C LEU A 102 7.38 -3.79 -2.55
N PRO A 103 8.22 -4.85 -2.63
CA PRO A 103 7.75 -6.23 -2.55
C PRO A 103 6.90 -6.46 -1.30
N PHE A 104 5.83 -7.25 -1.38
CA PHE A 104 5.08 -7.64 -0.18
C PHE A 104 5.97 -8.39 0.81
N CYS A 105 5.73 -8.20 2.11
CA CYS A 105 6.49 -8.89 3.15
C CYS A 105 6.39 -10.43 3.04
N ARG A 106 5.29 -10.92 2.49
CA ARG A 106 5.07 -12.34 2.21
C ARG A 106 4.79 -12.53 0.74
N GLN A 107 5.62 -13.34 0.09
CA GLN A 107 5.41 -13.76 -1.29
C GLN A 107 4.60 -15.05 -1.30
N ALA A 108 3.80 -15.26 -2.34
CA ALA A 108 3.11 -16.53 -2.53
C ALA A 108 4.13 -17.66 -2.74
N LYS A 109 3.88 -18.82 -2.14
CA LYS A 109 4.69 -20.00 -2.41
C LYS A 109 4.51 -20.37 -3.89
N ASP A 110 5.62 -20.63 -4.58
CA ASP A 110 5.68 -21.03 -5.99
C ASP A 110 5.36 -19.93 -7.03
N SER A 111 5.32 -18.64 -6.65
CA SER A 111 5.23 -17.57 -7.65
C SER A 111 6.55 -17.41 -8.41
N THR A 112 6.46 -17.33 -9.74
CA THR A 112 7.60 -17.01 -10.61
C THR A 112 7.91 -15.51 -10.66
N SER A 113 7.00 -14.68 -10.12
CA SER A 113 7.12 -13.23 -10.03
C SER A 113 7.06 -12.74 -8.59
N ILE A 114 7.74 -11.62 -8.34
CA ILE A 114 7.67 -10.90 -7.06
C ILE A 114 6.44 -10.00 -7.10
N SER A 115 5.50 -10.26 -6.20
CA SER A 115 4.35 -9.39 -5.99
C SER A 115 4.75 -8.21 -5.09
N ALA A 116 4.32 -7.01 -5.47
CA ALA A 116 4.70 -5.75 -4.85
C ALA A 116 3.51 -4.79 -4.81
N GLU A 117 3.60 -3.79 -3.94
CA GLU A 117 2.66 -2.67 -3.83
C GLU A 117 3.39 -1.33 -4.03
N VAL A 118 2.66 -0.33 -4.54
CA VAL A 118 3.18 1.03 -4.66
C VAL A 118 2.92 1.78 -3.36
N ILE A 119 4.00 2.22 -2.72
CA ILE A 119 3.95 3.00 -1.49
C ILE A 119 4.37 4.44 -1.81
N ASN A 120 3.64 5.41 -1.25
CA ASN A 120 3.85 6.84 -1.50
C ASN A 120 4.40 7.61 -0.30
N SER A 121 4.24 7.08 0.91
CA SER A 121 4.57 7.76 2.17
C SER A 121 5.69 7.03 2.92
N TRP A 122 6.73 7.77 3.27
CA TRP A 122 7.99 7.23 3.78
C TRP A 122 8.55 8.05 4.94
N TRP A 123 9.26 7.36 5.81
CA TRP A 123 10.26 7.94 6.69
C TRP A 123 11.62 7.88 5.99
N GLN A 124 12.17 9.03 5.64
CA GLN A 124 13.53 9.16 5.13
C GLN A 124 14.53 9.24 6.28
N VAL A 125 15.49 8.32 6.29
CA VAL A 125 16.58 8.28 7.26
C VAL A 125 17.90 8.53 6.53
N GLU A 126 18.62 9.55 6.97
CA GLU A 126 19.84 10.00 6.29
C GLU A 126 21.01 9.06 6.52
N ARG A 127 21.21 8.59 7.76
CA ARG A 127 22.40 7.80 8.14
C ARG A 127 21.98 6.44 8.68
N MET A 128 22.76 5.41 8.34
CA MET A 128 22.48 4.06 8.81
C MET A 128 22.55 3.91 10.34
N PHE A 129 23.31 4.78 11.02
CA PHE A 129 23.47 4.78 12.47
C PHE A 129 22.30 5.40 13.23
N ASP A 130 21.35 5.99 12.52
CA ASP A 130 20.11 6.50 13.14
C ASP A 130 19.08 5.37 13.37
N PHE A 131 19.33 4.16 12.86
CA PHE A 131 18.52 2.97 13.12
C PHE A 131 18.94 2.25 14.41
N GLU A 132 17.94 1.73 15.13
CA GLU A 132 18.14 0.91 16.32
C GLU A 132 18.28 -0.58 15.95
N ASN A 133 17.24 -1.20 15.37
CA ASN A 133 17.22 -2.63 15.02
C ASN A 133 16.75 -2.87 13.56
N ILE A 134 17.58 -2.51 12.58
CA ILE A 134 17.31 -2.74 11.16
C ILE A 134 18.34 -3.67 10.50
N GLY A 135 17.86 -4.58 9.66
CA GLY A 135 18.66 -5.43 8.79
C GLY A 135 18.60 -4.97 7.34
N PHE A 136 19.58 -5.36 6.54
CA PHE A 136 19.62 -5.12 5.10
C PHE A 136 19.67 -6.45 4.35
N THR A 137 18.83 -6.62 3.34
CA THR A 137 18.91 -7.79 2.46
C THR A 137 20.17 -7.73 1.58
N HIS A 138 20.53 -8.88 1.01
CA HIS A 138 21.38 -8.87 -0.18
C HIS A 138 20.72 -8.04 -1.30
N ALA A 139 21.55 -7.37 -2.09
CA ALA A 139 21.05 -6.60 -3.22
C ALA A 139 20.49 -7.54 -4.28
N ARG A 140 19.25 -7.31 -4.72
CA ARG A 140 18.72 -7.85 -5.97
C ARG A 140 18.40 -6.68 -6.89
N ASP A 141 18.84 -6.78 -8.14
CA ASP A 141 18.66 -5.73 -9.15
C ASP A 141 19.14 -4.34 -8.68
N GLY A 142 20.21 -4.33 -7.87
CA GLY A 142 20.80 -3.10 -7.33
C GLY A 142 20.07 -2.48 -6.13
N VAL A 143 18.96 -3.06 -5.68
CA VAL A 143 18.18 -2.57 -4.53
C VAL A 143 18.44 -3.45 -3.32
N LYS A 144 18.78 -2.81 -2.19
CA LYS A 144 18.76 -3.46 -0.87
C LYS A 144 17.48 -3.08 -0.16
N TYR A 145 16.81 -4.06 0.43
CA TYR A 145 15.62 -3.83 1.23
C TYR A 145 15.96 -3.80 2.72
N LEU A 146 15.16 -3.07 3.48
CA LEU A 146 15.25 -2.98 4.93
C LEU A 146 14.31 -4.02 5.53
N ILE A 147 14.79 -4.78 6.51
CA ILE A 147 14.01 -5.78 7.26
C ILE A 147 14.17 -5.54 8.76
N CYS A 148 13.26 -6.06 9.57
CA CYS A 148 13.43 -6.08 11.01
C CYS A 148 14.65 -6.94 11.39
N ALA A 149 15.60 -6.40 12.17
CA ALA A 149 16.79 -7.17 12.58
C ALA A 149 16.49 -8.26 13.62
N ASN A 150 15.32 -8.20 14.28
CA ASN A 150 14.97 -9.12 15.36
C ASN A 150 14.12 -10.31 14.89
N CYS A 151 13.20 -10.12 13.95
CA CYS A 151 12.30 -11.19 13.48
C CYS A 151 12.37 -11.44 11.97
N ASP A 152 13.28 -10.77 11.26
CA ASP A 152 13.47 -10.84 9.80
C ASP A 152 12.22 -10.52 8.96
N ASP A 153 11.13 -10.05 9.57
CA ASP A 153 9.95 -9.62 8.84
C ASP A 153 10.26 -8.36 8.03
N GLY A 154 9.82 -8.38 6.77
CA GLY A 154 10.01 -7.29 5.85
C GLY A 154 9.80 -7.74 4.39
N PRO A 155 9.97 -6.81 3.44
CA PRO A 155 10.70 -5.57 3.63
C PRO A 155 9.85 -4.46 4.29
N VAL A 156 10.42 -3.75 5.27
CA VAL A 156 9.80 -2.55 5.86
C VAL A 156 10.21 -1.27 5.12
N GLY A 157 11.15 -1.37 4.18
CA GLY A 157 11.68 -0.23 3.43
C GLY A 157 12.76 -0.61 2.42
N TYR A 158 13.46 0.39 1.88
CA TYR A 158 14.56 0.18 0.94
C TYR A 158 15.67 1.23 1.10
N LEU A 159 16.87 0.88 0.61
CA LEU A 159 17.97 1.81 0.39
C LEU A 159 17.93 2.29 -1.05
N CYS A 160 17.76 3.59 -1.26
CA CYS A 160 17.74 4.16 -2.61
C CYS A 160 19.12 3.98 -3.27
N PRO A 161 19.21 3.32 -4.44
CA PRO A 161 20.49 3.06 -5.09
C PRO A 161 21.19 4.35 -5.55
N VAL A 162 20.42 5.41 -5.83
CA VAL A 162 20.91 6.70 -6.33
C VAL A 162 21.35 7.61 -5.19
N THR A 163 20.43 7.99 -4.29
CA THR A 163 20.71 8.99 -3.24
C THR A 163 21.41 8.40 -2.03
N LYS A 164 21.44 7.07 -1.90
CA LYS A 164 21.88 6.34 -0.69
C LYS A 164 21.07 6.68 0.57
N ALA A 165 19.95 7.39 0.44
CA ALA A 165 19.00 7.60 1.53
C ALA A 165 18.19 6.32 1.79
N HIS A 166 17.83 6.12 3.04
CA HIS A 166 17.02 4.99 3.48
C HIS A 166 15.57 5.44 3.59
N PHE A 167 14.64 4.62 3.10
CA PHE A 167 13.21 4.93 3.14
C PHE A 167 12.48 3.78 3.83
N VAL A 168 11.82 4.06 4.95
CA VAL A 168 10.97 3.12 5.68
C VAL A 168 9.52 3.44 5.36
N ALA A 169 8.75 2.45 4.92
CA ALA A 169 7.35 2.63 4.56
C ALA A 169 6.51 2.90 5.81
N VAL A 170 5.77 4.01 5.81
CA VAL A 170 4.94 4.41 6.96
C VAL A 170 3.90 3.33 7.29
N CYS A 171 3.34 2.69 6.27
CA CYS A 171 2.33 1.64 6.44
C CYS A 171 2.87 0.27 6.90
N ARG A 172 4.19 0.09 7.02
CA ARG A 172 4.82 -1.18 7.42
C ARG A 172 5.51 -1.13 8.78
N VAL A 173 5.27 -0.05 9.53
CA VAL A 173 5.82 0.16 10.87
C VAL A 173 4.75 0.74 11.80
N LYS A 174 5.00 0.66 13.10
CA LYS A 174 4.13 1.20 14.15
C LYS A 174 4.77 2.45 14.77
N GLN A 175 3.97 3.46 15.09
CA GLN A 175 4.40 4.67 15.80
C GLN A 175 3.81 4.65 17.21
N GLU A 176 4.61 4.37 18.23
CA GLU A 176 4.19 4.38 19.65
C GLU A 176 5.36 4.53 20.60
#